data_AF-A0A1W9MZB5-F1
#
_entry.id   AF-A0A1W9MZB5-F1
#
_cell.length_a   1.000
_cell.length_b   1.000
_cell.length_c   1.000
_cell.angle_alpha   90.00
_cell.angle_beta   90.00
_cell.angle_gamma   90.00
#
_symmetry.space_group_name_H-M   'P 1'
#
loop_
_entity.id
_entity.type
_entity.pdbx_description
1 polymer ?
#
loop_
_entity_poly.entity_id
_entity_poly.type
_entity_poly.pdbx_seq_one_letter_code
_entity_poly.pdbx_strand_id
1 'polypeptide(L)'
;MDQKMLFKQMIDFQKATFDNSFKAMTTLQEQGEKMVSSFLEQAQFLPEEGKKAISDWIEAYRKGRDEFRNTVEKNFSKVQEYFGSCGHGNKAE
;
A
#
# COMPACT_ATOMS: atom_id res chain seq x y z
N MET A 1 31.19 0.15 11.25
CA MET A 1 29.73 -0.09 11.28
C MET A 1 29.48 -1.46 10.69
N ASP A 2 28.75 -2.32 11.39
CA ASP A 2 28.36 -3.63 10.87
C ASP A 2 27.46 -3.44 9.64
N GLN A 3 27.79 -4.09 8.53
CA GLN A 3 27.03 -4.07 7.27
C GLN A 3 25.54 -4.42 7.49
N LYS A 4 25.24 -5.26 8.50
CA LYS A 4 23.87 -5.61 8.90
C LYS A 4 23.10 -4.42 9.47
N MET A 5 23.74 -3.54 10.23
CA MET A 5 23.10 -2.32 10.74
C MET A 5 22.77 -1.34 9.61
N LEU A 6 23.72 -1.12 8.69
CA LEU A 6 23.50 -0.24 7.53
C LEU A 6 22.36 -0.75 6.65
N PHE A 7 22.29 -2.06 6.41
CA PHE A 7 21.21 -2.67 5.64
C PHE A 7 19.85 -2.54 6.33
N LYS A 8 19.79 -2.79 7.65
CA LYS A 8 18.55 -2.61 8.43
C LYS A 8 18.04 -1.18 8.35
N GLN A 9 18.92 -0.20 8.54
CA GLN A 9 18.56 1.22 8.42
C GLN A 9 18.02 1.58 7.03
N MET A 10 18.59 1.01 5.96
CA MET A 10 18.10 1.21 4.60
C MET A 10 16.70 0.64 4.39
N ILE A 11 16.43 -0.57 4.87
CA ILE A 11 15.11 -1.20 4.76
C ILE A 11 14.06 -0.43 5.58
N ASP A 12 14.40 -0.02 6.80
CA ASP A 12 13.50 0.77 7.64
C ASP A 12 13.17 2.12 7.00
N PHE A 13 14.17 2.77 6.37
CA PHE A 13 13.96 3.99 5.60
C PHE A 13 13.02 3.76 4.40
N GLN A 14 13.29 2.74 3.58
CA GLN A 14 12.44 2.41 2.42
C GLN A 14 11.00 2.11 2.83
N LYS A 15 10.80 1.38 3.93
CA LYS A 15 9.47 1.09 4.47
C LYS A 15 8.76 2.38 4.90
N ALA A 16 9.44 3.24 5.65
CA ALA A 16 8.86 4.50 6.09
C ALA A 16 8.50 5.42 4.92
N THR A 17 9.36 5.50 3.89
CA THR A 17 9.06 6.25 2.67
C THR A 17 7.83 5.68 1.96
N PHE A 18 7.76 4.36 1.79
CA PHE A 18 6.61 3.70 1.19
C PHE A 18 5.32 3.99 1.98
N ASP A 19 5.31 3.78 3.29
CA ASP A 19 4.13 3.98 4.14
C ASP A 19 3.60 5.42 4.04
N ASN A 20 4.50 6.41 4.05
CA ASN A 20 4.13 7.82 3.95
C ASN A 20 3.60 8.18 2.55
N SER A 21 4.28 7.75 1.49
CA SER A 21 3.84 8.00 0.11
C SER A 21 2.51 7.29 -0.19
N PHE A 22 2.36 6.06 0.28
CA PHE A 22 1.14 5.29 0.11
C PHE A 22 -0.04 5.91 0.84
N LYS A 23 0.16 6.38 2.07
CA LYS A 23 -0.86 7.12 2.83
C LYS A 23 -1.30 8.39 2.10
N ALA A 24 -0.34 9.19 1.60
CA ALA A 24 -0.65 10.39 0.85
C ALA A 24 -1.46 10.09 -0.43
N MET A 25 -1.05 9.08 -1.20
CA MET A 25 -1.79 8.62 -2.37
C MET A 25 -3.20 8.12 -2.01
N THR A 26 -3.33 7.35 -0.93
CA THR A 26 -4.62 6.84 -0.44
C THR A 26 -5.57 7.99 -0.11
N THR A 27 -5.10 9.02 0.60
CA THR A 27 -5.90 10.20 0.91
C THR A 27 -6.36 10.96 -0.35
N LEU A 28 -5.47 11.13 -1.34
CA LEU A 28 -5.84 11.78 -2.61
C LEU A 28 -6.90 10.97 -3.36
N GLN A 29 -6.75 9.65 -3.40
CA GLN A 29 -7.74 8.76 -4.00
C GLN A 29 -9.08 8.85 -3.27
N GLU A 30 -9.12 8.80 -1.95
CA GLU A 30 -10.37 8.91 -1.16
C GLU A 30 -11.10 10.24 -1.40
N GLN A 31 -10.36 11.33 -1.54
CA GLN A 31 -10.95 12.63 -1.89
C GLN A 31 -11.50 12.63 -3.31
N GLY A 32 -10.77 12.03 -4.26
CA GLY A 32 -11.25 11.85 -5.63
C GLY A 32 -12.50 10.98 -5.73
N GLU A 33 -12.54 9.86 -5.02
CA GLU A 33 -13.69 8.96 -4.94
C GLU A 33 -14.93 9.68 -4.39
N LYS A 34 -14.77 10.51 -3.35
CA LYS A 34 -15.86 11.35 -2.85
C LYS A 34 -16.37 12.32 -3.92
N MET A 35 -15.47 12.99 -4.63
CA MET A 35 -15.86 13.92 -5.69
C MET A 35 -16.62 13.20 -6.83
N VAL A 36 -16.14 12.03 -7.25
CA VAL A 36 -16.82 11.21 -8.26
C VAL A 36 -18.19 10.74 -7.76
N SER A 37 -18.28 10.28 -6.51
CA SER A 37 -19.56 9.86 -5.92
C SER A 37 -20.58 10.99 -5.92
N SER A 38 -20.20 12.19 -5.45
CA SER A 38 -21.08 13.36 -5.46
C SER A 38 -21.47 13.79 -6.88
N PHE A 39 -20.56 13.66 -7.85
CA PHE A 39 -20.88 13.91 -9.26
C PHE A 39 -21.91 12.91 -9.81
N LEU A 40 -21.76 11.62 -9.52
CA LEU A 40 -22.66 10.57 -9.98
C LEU A 40 -24.08 10.72 -9.42
N GLU A 41 -24.22 11.18 -8.18
CA GLU A 41 -25.52 11.49 -7.56
C GLU A 41 -26.27 12.58 -8.34
N GLN A 42 -25.55 13.55 -8.91
CA GLN A 42 -26.11 14.68 -9.66
C GLN A 42 -26.25 14.39 -11.17
N ALA A 43 -25.60 13.34 -11.66
CA ALA A 43 -25.55 12.98 -13.08
C ALA A 43 -26.86 12.32 -13.56
N GLN A 44 -27.91 13.12 -13.74
CA GLN A 44 -29.21 12.65 -14.27
C GLN A 44 -29.13 12.06 -15.68
N PHE A 45 -28.05 12.37 -16.43
CA PHE A 45 -27.82 11.85 -17.77
C PHE A 45 -27.24 10.42 -17.78
N LEU A 46 -26.77 9.90 -16.64
CA LEU A 46 -26.25 8.54 -16.52
C LEU A 46 -27.36 7.58 -16.06
N PRO A 47 -27.63 6.51 -16.83
CA PRO A 47 -28.48 5.42 -16.37
C PRO A 47 -27.91 4.76 -15.11
N GLU A 48 -28.76 4.11 -14.32
CA GLU A 48 -28.37 3.42 -13.08
C GLU A 48 -27.29 2.35 -13.29
N GLU A 49 -27.32 1.64 -14.43
CA GLU A 49 -26.28 0.67 -14.77
C GLU A 49 -24.91 1.32 -14.98
N GLY A 50 -24.87 2.52 -15.57
CA GLY A 50 -23.64 3.30 -15.72
C GLY A 50 -23.09 3.79 -14.38
N LYS A 51 -23.98 4.27 -13.48
CA LYS A 51 -23.59 4.63 -12.11
C LYS A 51 -23.01 3.42 -11.37
N LYS A 52 -23.69 2.27 -11.45
CA LYS A 52 -23.24 1.01 -10.86
C LYS A 52 -21.87 0.59 -11.40
N ALA A 53 -21.64 0.64 -12.70
CA ALA A 53 -20.36 0.28 -13.29
C ALA A 53 -19.20 1.14 -12.74
N ILE A 54 -19.43 2.43 -12.53
CA ILE A 54 -18.42 3.33 -11.96
C ILE A 54 -18.22 3.04 -10.46
N SER A 55 -19.28 2.79 -9.70
CA SER A 55 -19.17 2.37 -8.29
C SER A 55 -18.39 1.07 -8.13
N ASP A 56 -18.69 0.06 -8.94
CA ASP A 56 -17.99 -1.23 -8.94
C ASP A 56 -16.50 -1.05 -9.31
N TRP A 57 -16.20 -0.15 -10.26
CA TRP A 57 -14.82 0.18 -10.62
C TRP A 57 -14.04 0.85 -9.48
N ILE A 58 -14.67 1.80 -8.78
CA ILE A 58 -14.09 2.44 -7.58
C ILE A 58 -13.80 1.41 -6.50
N GLU A 59 -14.73 0.48 -6.25
CA GLU A 59 -14.55 -0.59 -5.27
C GLU A 59 -13.41 -1.54 -5.64
N ALA A 60 -13.34 -1.95 -6.92
CA ALA A 60 -12.24 -2.77 -7.41
C ALA A 60 -10.87 -2.08 -7.26
N TYR A 61 -10.80 -0.77 -7.55
CA TYR A 61 -9.57 0.01 -7.43
C TYR A 61 -9.12 0.14 -5.96
N ARG A 62 -10.06 0.41 -5.04
CA ARG A 62 -9.81 0.43 -3.60
C ARG A 62 -9.31 -0.92 -3.08
N LYS A 63 -9.95 -2.03 -3.49
CA LYS A 63 -9.51 -3.37 -3.14
C LYS A 63 -8.10 -3.67 -3.66
N GLY A 64 -7.81 -3.35 -4.93
CA GLY A 64 -6.49 -3.57 -5.52
C GLY A 64 -5.39 -2.77 -4.82
N ARG A 65 -5.68 -1.52 -4.43
CA ARG A 65 -4.78 -0.71 -3.60
C ARG A 65 -4.47 -1.41 -2.28
N ASP A 66 -5.48 -1.87 -1.55
CA ASP A 66 -5.30 -2.46 -0.24
C ASP A 66 -4.54 -3.80 -0.32
N GLU A 67 -4.81 -4.61 -1.34
CA GLU A 67 -4.05 -5.84 -1.65
C GLU A 67 -2.58 -5.54 -1.98
N PHE A 68 -2.31 -4.49 -2.75
CA PHE A 68 -0.95 -4.05 -3.04
C PHE A 68 -0.21 -3.64 -1.76
N ARG A 69 -0.83 -2.83 -0.89
CA ARG A 69 -0.26 -2.46 0.40
C ARG A 69 0.11 -3.69 1.23
N ASN A 70 -0.84 -4.60 1.40
CA ASN A 70 -0.63 -5.83 2.18
C ASN A 70 0.51 -6.68 1.62
N THR A 71 0.62 -6.75 0.29
CA THR A 71 1.70 -7.46 -0.39
C THR A 71 3.07 -6.82 -0.11
N VAL A 72 3.16 -5.50 -0.21
CA VAL A 72 4.39 -4.75 0.08
C VAL A 72 4.78 -4.88 1.55
N GLU A 73 3.84 -4.72 2.49
CA GLU A 73 4.08 -4.89 3.93
C GLU A 73 4.60 -6.29 4.24
N LYS A 74 3.96 -7.34 3.68
CA LYS A 74 4.41 -8.73 3.83
C LYS A 74 5.82 -8.95 3.30
N ASN A 75 6.18 -8.33 2.18
CA ASN A 75 7.52 -8.44 1.60
C ASN A 75 8.57 -7.72 2.45
N PHE A 76 8.26 -6.55 3.00
CA PHE A 76 9.14 -5.88 3.97
C PHE A 76 9.36 -6.73 5.22
N SER A 77 8.32 -7.33 5.78
CA SER A 77 8.45 -8.25 6.93
C SER A 77 9.36 -9.44 6.61
N LYS A 78 9.18 -10.09 5.46
CA LYS A 78 10.05 -11.21 5.03
C LYS A 78 11.51 -10.80 4.89
N VAL A 79 11.78 -9.63 4.32
CA VAL A 79 13.15 -9.10 4.22
C VAL A 79 13.70 -8.85 5.62
N GLN A 80 12.97 -8.17 6.50
CA GLN A 80 13.40 -7.95 7.88
C GLN A 80 13.64 -9.26 8.64
N GLU A 81 12.80 -10.28 8.46
CA GLU A 81 12.99 -11.63 9.03
C GLU A 81 14.25 -12.30 8.49
N TYR A 82 14.49 -12.29 7.18
CA TYR A 82 15.68 -12.88 6.57
C TYR A 82 16.97 -12.25 7.12
N PHE A 83 17.01 -10.93 7.25
CA PHE A 83 18.18 -10.22 7.78
C PHE A 83 18.26 -10.24 9.32
N GLY A 84 17.14 -10.40 10.02
CA GLY A 84 17.07 -10.57 11.49
C GLY A 84 17.42 -11.98 11.96
N SER A 85 17.03 -13.01 11.21
CA SER A 85 17.34 -14.43 11.48
C SER A 85 18.80 -14.80 11.16
N CYS A 86 19.45 -14.03 10.28
CA CYS A 86 20.89 -14.12 9.99
C CYS A 86 21.81 -13.74 11.18
N GLY A 87 21.27 -13.57 12.39
CA GLY A 87 22.00 -13.30 13.64
C GLY A 87 22.31 -14.52 14.51
N HIS A 88 21.85 -15.73 14.15
CA HIS A 88 22.08 -16.96 14.94
C HIS A 88 23.04 -17.99 14.31
N GLY A 89 23.67 -17.68 13.17
CA GLY A 89 24.61 -18.58 12.50
C GLY A 89 26.06 -18.10 12.60
N ASN A 90 26.68 -18.24 13.79
CA ASN A 90 28.11 -18.58 13.97
C ASN A 90 28.48 -18.46 15.46
N LYS A 91 28.16 -19.50 16.22
CA LYS A 91 29.03 -19.99 17.29
C LYS A 91 29.29 -21.46 16.99
N ALA A 92 30.26 -21.72 16.13
CA ALA A 92 30.88 -23.03 16.00
C ALA A 92 32.34 -22.84 16.41
N GLU A 93 32.68 -23.53 17.51
CA GLU A 93 34.01 -23.88 18.04
C GLU A 93 35.01 -22.77 18.37
#